data_AF-A0A7Y2XQ27-F1
#
_entry.id   AF-A0A7Y2XQ27-F1
#
_cell.length_a   1.000
_cell.length_b   1.000
_cell.length_c   1.000
_cell.angle_alpha   90.00
_cell.angle_beta   90.00
_cell.angle_gamma   90.00
#
_symmetry.space_group_name_H-M   'P 1'
#
loop_
_entity.id
_entity.type
_entity.pdbx_description
1 polymer ?
#
loop_
_entity_poly.entity_id
_entity_poly.type
_entity_poly.pdbx_seq_one_letter_code
_entity_poly.pdbx_strand_id
1 'polypeptide(L)' 'MSKHSSLKVSGGAGGKRSVLKRFERIKLLKERGQWKKGKSPIGLPKTKPEA' A
#
# COMPACT_ATOMS: atom_id res chain seq x y z
N MET A 1 16.51 18.57 10.78
CA MET A 1 17.44 17.46 10.46
C MET A 1 17.41 17.22 8.96
N SER A 2 18.42 17.71 8.24
CA SER A 2 18.53 17.55 6.78
C SER A 2 19.50 16.40 6.47
N LYS A 3 19.12 15.47 5.59
CA LYS A 3 20.03 14.40 5.14
C LYS A 3 21.05 14.99 4.16
N HIS A 4 22.32 14.72 4.42
CA HIS A 4 23.44 15.11 3.56
C HIS A 4 23.27 14.57 2.13
N SER A 5 23.66 15.36 1.12
CA SER A 5 23.36 15.11 -0.31
C SER A 5 23.93 13.80 -0.84
N SER A 6 25.06 13.31 -0.30
CA SER A 6 25.66 12.03 -0.68
C SER A 6 24.90 10.80 -0.17
N LEU A 7 23.99 10.98 0.80
CA LEU A 7 23.11 9.92 1.31
C LEU A 7 21.78 9.86 0.55
N LYS A 8 21.60 10.70 -0.48
CA LYS A 8 20.42 10.66 -1.35
C LYS A 8 20.64 9.55 -2.38
N VAL A 9 19.95 8.43 -2.19
CA VAL A 9 19.90 7.36 -3.22
C VAL A 9 19.38 7.96 -4.52
N SER A 10 20.17 7.86 -5.59
CA SER A 10 19.80 8.32 -6.94
C SER A 10 18.82 7.32 -7.56
N GLY A 11 17.53 7.51 -7.29
CA GLY A 11 16.48 6.67 -7.85
C GLY A 11 15.20 6.85 -7.07
N GLY A 12 14.15 7.37 -7.73
CA GLY A 12 12.81 7.42 -7.14
C GLY A 12 12.39 6.05 -6.63
N ALA A 13 11.65 6.04 -5.52
CA ALA A 13 11.26 4.88 -4.70
C ALA A 13 11.02 3.56 -5.50
N GLY A 14 12.10 2.83 -5.77
CA GLY A 14 12.08 1.47 -6.35
C GLY A 14 11.97 0.37 -5.28
N GLY A 15 11.77 0.74 -4.02
CA GLY A 15 11.57 -0.20 -2.92
C GLY A 15 10.14 -0.74 -2.86
N LYS A 16 9.95 -1.93 -2.27
CA LYS A 16 8.62 -2.48 -1.93
C LYS A 16 7.80 -1.38 -1.22
N ARG A 17 6.72 -0.93 -1.86
CA ARG A 17 5.84 0.11 -1.31
C ARG A 17 5.07 -0.46 -0.12
N SER A 18 5.21 0.14 1.05
CA SER A 18 4.49 -0.27 2.26
C SER A 18 3.02 0.15 2.28
N VAL A 19 2.65 1.15 1.47
CA VAL A 19 1.30 1.70 1.38
C VAL A 19 0.67 1.34 0.03
N LEU A 20 -0.31 0.43 0.08
CA LEU A 20 -1.13 0.08 -1.07
C LEU A 20 -2.20 1.16 -1.33
N LYS A 21 -2.45 1.43 -2.61
CA LYS A 21 -3.57 2.27 -3.05
C LYS A 21 -4.89 1.57 -2.70
N ARG A 22 -5.96 2.36 -2.56
CA ARG A 22 -7.27 1.88 -2.12
C ARG A 22 -7.81 0.73 -3.00
N PHE A 23 -7.68 0.83 -4.32
CA PHE A 23 -8.13 -0.22 -5.23
C PHE A 23 -7.32 -1.52 -5.08
N GLU A 24 -6.01 -1.42 -4.85
CA GLU A 24 -5.14 -2.57 -4.56
C GLU A 24 -5.59 -3.26 -3.27
N ARG A 25 -5.90 -2.48 -2.22
CA ARG A 25 -6.44 -3.00 -0.96
C ARG A 25 -7.79 -3.69 -1.14
N ILE A 26 -8.69 -3.14 -1.96
CA ILE A 26 -9.99 -3.77 -2.24
C ILE A 26 -9.78 -5.10 -2.97
N LYS A 27 -8.89 -5.14 -3.98
CA LYS A 27 -8.56 -6.39 -4.70
C LYS A 27 -8.05 -7.46 -3.74
N LEU A 28 -7.09 -7.10 -2.89
CA LEU A 28 -6.52 -7.98 -1.88
C LEU A 28 -7.57 -8.44 -0.84
N LEU A 29 -8.47 -7.56 -0.40
CA LEU A 29 -9.56 -7.96 0.51
C LEU A 29 -10.61 -8.86 -0.18
N LYS A 30 -10.82 -8.72 -1.50
CA LYS A 30 -11.66 -9.64 -2.28
C LYS A 30 -11.03 -11.01 -2.39
N GLU A 31 -9.73 -11.08 -2.70
CA GLU A 31 -8.96 -12.34 -2.76
C GLU A 31 -8.99 -13.06 -1.40
N ARG A 32 -8.94 -12.33 -0.30
CA ARG A 32 -9.07 -12.88 1.07
C ARG A 32 -10.51 -13.17 1.52
N GLY A 33 -11.52 -12.91 0.70
CA GLY A 33 -12.94 -13.08 1.06
C GLY A 33 -13.47 -12.11 2.15
N GLN A 34 -12.68 -11.11 2.55
CA GLN A 34 -13.05 -10.13 3.58
C GLN A 34 -13.82 -8.93 3.02
N TRP A 35 -13.92 -8.84 1.70
CA TRP A 35 -14.63 -7.80 0.98
C TRP A 35 -15.94 -8.30 0.39
N LYS A 36 -17.07 -7.76 0.87
CA LYS A 36 -18.40 -8.04 0.32
C LYS A 36 -18.80 -7.00 -0.72
N LYS A 37 -19.58 -7.41 -1.73
CA LYS A 37 -20.16 -6.51 -2.74
C LYS A 37 -21.11 -5.52 -2.04
N GLY A 38 -20.98 -4.23 -2.32
CA GLY A 38 -21.75 -3.15 -1.66
C GLY A 38 -21.10 -2.54 -0.41
N LYS A 39 -19.95 -3.06 0.05
CA LYS A 39 -19.20 -2.46 1.17
C LYS A 39 -18.55 -1.13 0.73
N SER A 40 -18.55 -0.13 1.63
CA SER A 40 -17.97 1.19 1.35
C SER A 40 -16.46 1.11 1.10
N PRO A 41 -15.93 1.69 0.00
CA PRO A 41 -14.49 1.70 -0.32
C PRO A 41 -13.65 2.54 0.65
N ILE A 42 -14.28 3.23 1.61
CA ILE A 42 -13.65 4.10 2.61
C ILE A 42 -13.62 3.34 3.96
N GLY A 43 -12.61 3.60 4.79
CA GLY A 43 -12.50 2.93 6.11
C GLY A 43 -12.04 1.47 6.05
N LEU A 44 -11.29 1.08 5.02
CA LEU A 44 -10.81 -0.30 4.86
C LEU A 44 -9.89 -0.73 6.04
N PRO A 45 -9.98 -1.99 6.52
CA PRO A 45 -9.10 -2.53 7.55
C PRO A 45 -7.65 -2.58 7.08
N LYS A 46 -6.68 -2.36 7.96
CA LYS A 46 -5.25 -2.31 7.59
C LYS A 46 -4.82 -3.63 6.92
N THR A 47 -4.33 -3.53 5.68
CA THR A 47 -3.91 -4.67 4.86
C THR A 47 -2.39 -4.66 4.71
N LYS A 48 -1.74 -5.78 5.00
CA LYS A 48 -0.34 -6.01 4.63
C LYS A 48 -0.28 -6.48 3.17
N PRO A 49 0.68 -5.99 2.36
CA PRO A 49 0.94 -6.56 1.05
C PRO A 49 1.41 -8.02 1.18
N GLU A 50 1.06 -8.86 0.20
CA GLU A 50 1.65 -10.19 0.07
C GLU A 50 3.13 -10.06 -0.36
N ALA A 51 3.97 -10.98 0.10
CA ALA A 51 5.43 -10.89 0.01
C ALA A 51 5.97 -11.01 -1.42
#